data_AF-A0A970WY22-F1
#
_entry.id   AF-A0A970WY22-F1
#
_cell.length_a   1.000
_cell.length_b   1.000
_cell.length_c   1.000
_cell.angle_alpha   90.00
_cell.angle_beta   90.00
_cell.angle_gamma   90.00
#
_symmetry.space_group_name_H-M   'P 1'
#
loop_
_entity.id
_entity.type
_entity.pdbx_description
1 polymer ?
#
loop_
_entity_poly.entity_id
_entity_poly.type
_entity_poly.pdbx_seq_one_letter_code
_entity_poly.pdbx_strand_id
1 'polypeptide(L)' 'MAKKKCSYVKFIDDLPLVLKIILALPGLDGIFYGIYRICKGHLIAGIIWIILGIPILWIVDLITIILYGKVTLFA' A
#
# COMPACT_ATOMS: atom_id res chain seq x y z
N MET A 1 -13.51 -15.28 13.52
CA MET A 1 -14.03 -13.90 13.41
C MET A 1 -13.43 -13.26 12.17
N ALA A 2 -14.17 -13.23 11.05
CA ALA A 2 -13.66 -12.65 9.81
C ALA A 2 -13.62 -11.13 9.95
N LYS A 3 -12.43 -10.53 10.09
CA LYS A 3 -12.27 -9.06 10.05
C LYS A 3 -12.83 -8.58 8.71
N LYS A 4 -13.85 -7.72 8.74
CA LYS A 4 -14.44 -7.10 7.55
C LYS A 4 -13.33 -6.32 6.84
N LYS A 5 -12.79 -6.87 5.74
CA LYS A 5 -11.79 -6.17 4.92
C LYS A 5 -12.42 -4.86 4.45
N CYS A 6 -11.76 -3.74 4.74
CA CYS A 6 -12.11 -2.42 4.19
C CYS A 6 -12.26 -2.54 2.65
N SER A 7 -13.34 -1.98 2.09
CA SER A 7 -13.66 -2.10 0.65
C SER A 7 -12.49 -1.64 -0.23
N TYR A 8 -11.77 -0.61 0.24
CA TYR A 8 -10.57 -0.09 -0.42
C TYR A 8 -9.45 -1.13 -0.58
N VAL A 9 -9.24 -1.99 0.42
CA VAL A 9 -8.21 -3.05 0.35
C VAL A 9 -8.54 -4.05 -0.74
N LYS A 10 -9.83 -4.40 -0.88
CA LYS A 10 -10.28 -5.28 -1.97
C LYS A 10 -10.08 -4.62 -3.33
N PHE A 11 -10.49 -3.36 -3.46
CA PHE A 11 -10.29 -2.58 -4.68
C PHE A 11 -8.82 -2.58 -5.11
N ILE A 12 -7.88 -2.26 -4.21
CA ILE A 12 -6.45 -2.27 -4.50
C ILE A 12 -5.94 -3.68 -4.79
N ASP A 13 -6.38 -4.71 -4.04
CA ASP A 13 -5.98 -6.11 -4.26
C ASP A 13 -6.44 -6.64 -5.64
N ASP A 14 -7.59 -6.17 -6.15
CA ASP A 14 -8.17 -6.58 -7.44
C ASP A 14 -7.59 -5.83 -8.65
N LEU A 15 -6.77 -4.78 -8.44
CA LEU A 15 -6.11 -4.07 -9.53
C LEU A 15 -5.10 -4.98 -10.27
N PRO A 16 -4.97 -4.85 -11.60
CA PRO A 16 -3.89 -5.48 -12.35
C PRO A 16 -2.52 -5.01 -11.84
N LEU A 17 -1.51 -5.88 -11.95
CA LEU A 17 -0.16 -5.65 -11.42
C LEU A 17 0.45 -4.32 -11.88
N VAL A 18 0.26 -3.98 -13.16
CA VAL A 18 0.78 -2.74 -13.75
C VAL A 18 0.22 -1.50 -13.04
N LEU A 19 -1.08 -1.48 -12.72
CA LEU A 19 -1.67 -0.35 -12.01
C LEU A 19 -1.16 -0.28 -10.57
N LYS A 20 -0.97 -1.42 -9.89
CA LYS A 20 -0.36 -1.46 -8.56
C LYS A 20 1.06 -0.88 -8.57
N ILE A 21 1.86 -1.24 -9.57
CA ILE A 21 3.21 -0.70 -9.75
C ILE A 21 3.17 0.83 -9.95
N ILE A 22 2.25 1.35 -10.77
CA ILE A 22 2.09 2.80 -10.98
C ILE A 22 1.72 3.50 -9.67
N LEU A 23 0.82 2.92 -8.88
CA LEU A 23 0.43 3.47 -7.58
C LEU A 23 1.57 3.45 -6.56
N ALA A 24 2.60 2.63 -6.75
CA ALA A 24 3.77 2.52 -5.88
C ALA A 24 4.90 3.48 -6.26
N LEU A 25 4.71 4.31 -7.28
CA LEU A 25 5.68 5.32 -7.68
C LEU A 25 5.72 6.49 -6.68
N PRO A 26 6.86 7.20 -6.58
CA PRO A 26 7.00 8.31 -5.66
C PRO A 26 5.93 9.38 -5.93
N GLY A 27 5.35 9.92 -4.85
CA GLY A 27 4.25 10.89 -4.91
C GLY A 27 2.85 10.27 -4.91
N LEU A 28 2.69 9.02 -5.39
CA LEU A 28 1.42 8.29 -5.31
C LEU A 28 1.41 7.30 -4.14
N ASP A 29 2.52 6.57 -3.96
CA ASP A 29 2.66 5.49 -2.97
C ASP A 29 2.17 5.87 -1.57
N GLY A 30 2.63 7.02 -1.07
CA GLY A 30 2.30 7.49 0.27
C GLY A 30 0.79 7.62 0.50
N ILE A 31 0.02 8.10 -0.49
CA ILE A 31 -1.44 8.25 -0.36
C ILE A 31 -2.12 6.89 -0.52
N PHE A 32 -1.86 6.19 -1.63
CA PHE A 32 -2.59 4.97 -1.95
C PHE A 32 -2.26 3.84 -0.98
N TYR A 33 -0.97 3.56 -0.77
CA TYR A 33 -0.53 2.48 0.10
C TYR A 33 -0.49 2.89 1.57
N GLY A 34 -0.41 4.18 1.88
CA GLY A 34 -0.68 4.67 3.24
C GLY A 34 -2.13 4.42 3.68
N ILE A 35 -3.12 4.77 2.83
CA ILE A 35 -4.54 4.49 3.11
C ILE A 35 -4.80 2.97 3.13
N TYR A 36 -4.17 2.20 2.24
CA TYR A 36 -4.23 0.74 2.24
C TYR A 36 -3.83 0.14 3.59
N ARG A 37 -2.71 0.61 4.18
CA ARG A 37 -2.23 0.21 5.51
C ARG A 37 -3.19 0.58 6.63
N ILE A 38 -3.72 1.80 6.62
CA ILE A 38 -4.73 2.24 7.60
C ILE A 38 -5.95 1.31 7.54
N CYS A 39 -6.44 0.99 6.34
CA CYS A 39 -7.58 0.11 6.13
C CYS A 39 -7.33 -1.36 6.52
N LYS A 40 -6.06 -1.79 6.58
CA LYS A 40 -5.67 -3.09 7.15
C LYS A 40 -5.47 -3.07 8.68
N GLY A 41 -5.52 -1.89 9.31
CA GLY A 41 -5.39 -1.70 10.75
C GLY A 41 -4.00 -1.23 11.20
N HIS A 42 -3.09 -0.92 10.28
CA HIS A 42 -1.75 -0.41 10.59
C HIS A 42 -1.73 1.12 10.52
N LEU A 43 -2.41 1.75 11.48
CA LEU A 43 -2.64 3.20 11.51
C LEU A 43 -1.32 3.99 11.53
N ILE A 44 -0.38 3.62 12.41
CA ILE A 44 0.92 4.28 12.54
C ILE A 44 1.74 4.13 11.25
N ALA A 45 1.84 2.91 10.71
CA ALA A 45 2.59 2.65 9.48
C ALA A 45 1.99 3.40 8.28
N GLY A 46 0.65 3.47 8.20
CA GLY A 46 -0.04 4.22 7.15
C GLY A 46 0.22 5.72 7.22
N ILE A 47 0.16 6.34 8.42
CA ILE A 47 0.50 7.76 8.60
C ILE A 47 1.97 8.04 8.24
N ILE A 48 2.89 7.17 8.67
CA ILE A 48 4.31 7.29 8.33
C ILE A 48 4.49 7.26 6.81
N TRP A 49 3.81 6.35 6.11
CA TRP A 49 3.89 6.28 4.64
C TRP A 49 3.32 7.52 3.95
N ILE A 50 2.24 8.11 4.48
CA ILE A 50 1.65 9.34 3.92
C ILE A 50 2.60 10.53 4.07
N ILE A 51 3.25 10.68 5.24
CA ILE A 51 4.06 11.86 5.57
C ILE A 51 5.51 11.70 5.09
N LEU A 52 6.08 10.50 5.21
CA LEU A 52 7.50 10.20 4.97
C LEU A 52 7.73 9.28 3.76
N GLY A 53 6.68 8.93 2.99
CA GLY A 53 6.77 8.01 1.85
C GLY A 53 7.63 8.46 0.68
N ILE A 54 7.94 9.76 0.60
CA ILE A 54 8.52 10.38 -0.60
C ILE A 54 10.00 10.02 -0.87
N PRO A 55 10.92 9.88 0.10
CA PRO A 55 12.33 9.70 -0.25
C PRO A 55 12.65 8.27 -0.74
N ILE A 56 12.33 7.22 0.03
CA ILE A 56 12.85 5.86 -0.19
C ILE A 56 11.79 4.76 0.04
N LEU A 57 10.73 5.02 0.81
CA LEU A 57 9.79 3.97 1.25
C LEU A 57 9.00 3.33 0.08
N TRP A 58 8.76 4.08 -0.99
CA TRP A 58 8.10 3.59 -2.21
C TRP A 58 8.84 2.43 -2.90
N ILE A 59 10.17 2.33 -2.75
CA ILE A 59 10.98 1.25 -3.32
C ILE A 59 10.61 -0.09 -2.66
N VAL A 60 10.34 -0.07 -1.35
CA VAL A 60 9.94 -1.27 -0.59
C VAL A 60 8.59 -1.78 -1.09
N ASP A 61 7.66 -0.87 -1.35
CA ASP A 61 6.33 -1.20 -1.85
C ASP A 61 6.39 -1.71 -3.29
N LEU A 62 7.20 -1.09 -4.14
CA LEU A 62 7.46 -1.58 -5.49
C LEU A 62 8.00 -3.02 -5.49
N ILE A 63 9.01 -3.32 -4.66
CA ILE A 63 9.59 -4.67 -4.55
C ILE A 63 8.55 -5.67 -4.05
N THR A 64 7.77 -5.32 -3.02
CA THR A 64 6.76 -6.24 -2.47
C THR A 64 5.61 -6.49 -3.45
N ILE A 65 5.21 -5.50 -4.24
CA ILE A 65 4.20 -5.67 -5.29
C ILE A 65 4.72 -6.58 -6.40
N ILE A 66 5.98 -6.42 -6.83
CA ILE A 66 6.58 -7.28 -7.86
C ILE A 66 6.67 -8.73 -7.37
N LEU A 67 7.08 -8.95 -6.11
CA LEU A 67 7.28 -10.30 -5.56
C LEU A 67 5.99 -10.99 -5.11
N TYR A 68 5.05 -10.25 -4.51
CA TYR A 68 3.88 -10.80 -3.83
C TYR A 68 2.54 -10.33 -4.41
N GLY A 69 2.55 -9.46 -5.43
CA GLY A 69 1.34 -8.92 -6.08
C GLY A 69 0.57 -7.88 -5.25
N LYS A 70 1.10 -7.51 -4.07
CA LYS A 70 0.52 -6.55 -3.12
C LYS A 70 1.56 -6.12 -2.09
N VAL A 71 1.29 -4.99 -1.44
CA VAL A 71 2.11 -4.51 -0.33
C VAL A 71 1.93 -5.38 0.91
N THR A 72 3.05 -5.91 1.40
CA THR A 72 3.12 -6.83 2.55
C THR A 72 3.96 -6.29 3.70
N LEU A 73 4.95 -5.44 3.43
CA LEU A 73 5.80 -4.86 4.46
C LEU A 73 5.03 -3.77 5.24
N PHE A 74 4.88 -4.00 6.54
CA PHE A 74 4.12 -3.15 7.46
C PHE A 74 2.66 -2.90 7.01
N ALA A 75 2.05 -3.86 6.27
CA ALA A 75 0.74 -3.73 5.62
C ALA A 75 -0.22 -4.89 5.86
#